data_AF-A0AA90P9N0-F1
#
_entry.id   AF-A0AA90P9N0-F1
#
_cell.length_a   1.000
_cell.length_b   1.000
_cell.length_c   1.000
_cell.angle_alpha   90.00
_cell.angle_beta   90.00
_cell.angle_gamma   90.00
#
_symmetry.space_group_name_H-M   'P 1'
#
loop_
_entity.id
_entity.type
_entity.pdbx_description
1 polymer ?
#
loop_
_entity_poly.entity_id
_entity_poly.type
_entity_poly.pdbx_seq_one_letter_code
_entity_poly.pdbx_strand_id
1 'polypeptide(L)' 'MPSEKCVWLTFDDGYTGSYTEAFPILKENDAKATVFMIGKSIDKGHHLTENQMLEMSRNGISIESHTINLLS' A
#
# COMPACT_ATOMS: atom_id res chain seq x y z
N MET A 1 11.11 -22.18 -2.41
CA MET A 1 10.29 -21.98 -3.63
C MET A 1 8.92 -21.48 -3.19
N PRO A 2 8.22 -20.64 -3.97
CA PRO A 2 6.87 -20.21 -3.61
C PRO A 2 5.93 -21.41 -3.42
N SER A 3 4.87 -21.21 -2.63
CA SER A 3 3.81 -22.20 -2.45
C SER A 3 3.11 -22.51 -3.78
N GLU A 4 2.52 -23.71 -3.90
CA GLU A 4 1.77 -24.13 -5.09
C GLU A 4 0.61 -23.17 -5.44
N LYS A 5 -0.01 -22.58 -4.41
CA LYS A 5 -0.97 -21.49 -4.55
C LYS A 5 -0.34 -20.21 -4.02
N CYS A 6 -0.19 -19.23 -4.89
CA CYS A 6 0.40 -17.92 -4.59
C CYS A 6 -0.48 -16.84 -5.22
N VAL A 7 -0.71 -15.77 -4.48
CA VAL A 7 -1.40 -14.57 -4.95
C VAL A 7 -0.57 -13.35 -4.55
N TRP A 8 -0.58 -12.32 -5.39
CA TRP A 8 0.03 -11.03 -5.09
C TRP A 8 -1.07 -9.98 -5.00
N LEU A 9 -1.28 -9.46 -3.80
CA LEU A 9 -2.23 -8.38 -3.56
C LEU A 9 -1.55 -7.04 -3.81
N THR A 10 -2.10 -6.26 -4.72
CA THR A 10 -1.61 -4.92 -5.07
C THR A 10 -2.72 -3.89 -4.95
N PHE A 11 -2.37 -2.69 -4.49
CA PHE A 11 -3.26 -1.54 -4.42
C PHE A 11 -2.57 -0.35 -5.08
N ASP A 12 -3.26 0.33 -5.99
CA ASP A 12 -2.71 1.44 -6.75
C ASP A 12 -3.12 2.79 -6.15
N ASP A 13 -2.50 3.85 -6.66
CA ASP A 13 -2.68 5.28 -6.32
C ASP A 13 -2.27 5.70 -4.89
N GLY A 14 -2.37 4.80 -3.92
CA GLY A 14 -2.08 5.09 -2.51
C GLY A 14 -3.18 5.87 -1.81
N TYR A 15 -4.44 5.48 -2.02
CA TYR A 15 -5.58 6.06 -1.31
C TYR A 15 -5.59 5.68 0.18
N THR A 16 -6.18 6.54 1.01
CA THR A 16 -6.32 6.33 2.47
C THR A 16 -7.07 5.04 2.83
N GLY A 17 -7.94 4.54 1.95
CA GLY A 17 -8.63 3.27 2.15
C GLY A 17 -7.70 2.06 2.27
N SER A 18 -6.51 2.12 1.64
CA SER A 18 -5.47 1.09 1.83
C SER A 18 -5.00 1.02 3.28
N TYR A 19 -5.07 2.12 4.03
CA TYR A 19 -4.70 2.18 5.45
C TYR A 19 -5.91 2.00 6.39
N THR A 20 -7.06 2.63 6.11
CA THR A 20 -8.20 2.58 7.04
C THR A 20 -9.01 1.29 6.95
N GLU A 21 -9.10 0.70 5.75
CA GLU A 21 -9.93 -0.49 5.51
C GLU A 21 -9.09 -1.75 5.26
N ALA A 22 -8.16 -1.70 4.30
CA ALA A 22 -7.43 -2.89 3.87
C ALA A 22 -6.37 -3.34 4.90
N PHE A 23 -5.59 -2.40 5.44
CA PHE A 23 -4.48 -2.72 6.34
C PHE A 23 -4.88 -3.48 7.62
N PRO A 24 -5.97 -3.12 8.34
CA PRO A 24 -6.45 -3.92 9.47
C PRO A 24 -6.77 -5.37 9.09
N ILE A 25 -7.47 -5.57 7.97
CA ILE A 25 -7.85 -6.91 7.48
C ILE A 25 -6.61 -7.72 7.09
N LEU A 26 -5.64 -7.09 6.43
CA LEU A 26 -4.38 -7.74 6.07
C LEU A 26 -3.62 -8.20 7.31
N LYS A 27 -3.54 -7.34 8.35
CA LYS A 27 -2.90 -7.69 9.63
C LYS A 27 -3.62 -8.84 10.35
N GLU A 28 -4.95 -8.82 10.39
CA GLU A 28 -5.75 -9.90 11.01
C GLU A 28 -5.51 -11.27 10.37
N ASN A 29 -5.15 -11.28 9.08
CA ASN A 29 -4.90 -12.50 8.30
C ASN A 29 -3.42 -12.83 8.11
N ASP A 30 -2.48 -12.11 8.75
CA ASP A 30 -1.02 -12.20 8.53
C ASP A 30 -0.64 -12.14 7.03
N ALA A 31 -1.40 -11.35 6.27
CA ALA A 31 -1.28 -11.25 4.82
C ALA A 31 -0.35 -10.10 4.43
N LYS A 32 0.44 -10.33 3.37
CA LYS A 32 1.31 -9.33 2.76
C LYS A 32 0.64 -8.71 1.54
N ALA A 33 0.94 -7.45 1.27
CA ALA A 33 0.49 -6.75 0.07
C ALA A 33 1.52 -5.71 -0.39
N THR A 34 1.29 -5.13 -1.55
CA THR A 34 2.06 -4.02 -2.09
C THR A 34 1.15 -2.83 -2.38
N VAL A 35 1.52 -1.63 -1.95
CA VAL A 35 0.85 -0.38 -2.33
C VAL A 35 1.78 0.38 -3.28
N PHE A 36 1.29 0.68 -4.48
CA PHE A 36 1.96 1.55 -5.43
C PHE A 36 1.48 2.99 -5.20
N MET A 37 2.35 3.83 -4.65
CA MET A 37 2.05 5.21 -4.25
C MET A 37 2.42 6.22 -5.36
N ILE A 38 1.51 7.15 -5.66
CA ILE A 38 1.82 8.31 -6.51
C ILE A 38 2.64 9.32 -5.70
N GLY A 39 3.87 9.59 -6.13
CA GLY A 39 4.81 10.42 -5.36
C GLY A 39 4.29 11.83 -5.04
N LYS A 40 3.67 12.53 -6.00
CA LYS A 40 3.12 13.87 -5.76
C LYS A 40 1.88 13.90 -4.86
N SER A 41 1.27 12.76 -4.57
CA SER A 41 0.05 12.67 -3.76
C SER A 41 0.33 12.38 -2.28
N ILE A 42 1.57 12.03 -1.92
CA ILE A 42 1.96 11.78 -0.52
C ILE A 42 1.58 12.99 0.35
N ASP A 43 0.97 12.71 1.50
CA ASP A 43 0.47 13.69 2.48
C ASP A 43 -0.61 14.64 1.94
N LYS A 44 -1.34 14.26 0.88
CA LYS A 44 -2.38 15.10 0.26
C LYS A 44 -3.74 14.44 0.16
N GLY A 45 -4.77 15.19 0.52
CA GLY A 45 -6.17 14.86 0.24
C GLY A 45 -6.55 13.47 0.74
N HIS A 46 -6.97 12.61 -0.19
CA HIS A 46 -7.40 11.23 0.08
C HIS A 46 -6.30 10.18 -0.08
N HIS A 47 -5.02 10.56 0.04
CA HIS A 47 -3.90 9.65 -0.10
C HIS A 47 -3.12 9.45 1.20
N LEU A 48 -2.30 8.40 1.21
CA LEU A 48 -1.50 8.00 2.37
C LEU A 48 -0.52 9.11 2.79
N THR A 49 -0.35 9.21 4.10
CA THR A 49 0.71 10.02 4.70
C THR A 49 2.03 9.24 4.78
N GLU A 50 3.15 9.94 4.90
CA GLU A 50 4.45 9.29 5.14
C GLU A 50 4.42 8.40 6.38
N ASN A 51 3.80 8.87 7.47
CA ASN A 51 3.67 8.10 8.71
C ASN A 51 2.83 6.83 8.53
N GLN A 52 1.73 6.91 7.78
CA GLN A 52 0.90 5.74 7.47
C GLN A 52 1.69 4.71 6.65
N MET A 53 2.42 5.16 5.62
CA MET A 53 3.26 4.28 4.81
C MET A 53 4.38 3.61 5.62
N LEU A 54 5.02 4.36 6.53
CA LEU A 54 6.04 3.83 7.43
C LEU A 54 5.48 2.78 8.39
N GLU A 55 4.28 2.98 8.93
CA GLU A 55 3.61 1.99 9.76
C GLU A 55 3.27 0.73 8.95
N MET A 56 2.65 0.89 7.79
CA MET A 56 2.31 -0.22 6.90
C MET A 56 3.56 -1.03 6.52
N SER A 57 4.67 -0.35 6.21
CA SER A 57 5.95 -0.97 5.88
C SER A 57 6.52 -1.82 7.01
N ARG A 58 6.47 -1.30 8.25
CA ARG A 58 6.89 -2.05 9.45
C ARG A 58 6.01 -3.28 9.73
N ASN A 59 4.83 -3.37 9.12
CA ASN A 59 3.86 -4.45 9.33
C ASN A 59 3.65 -5.31 8.07
N GLY A 60 4.65 -5.40 7.19
CA GLY A 60 4.66 -6.39 6.11
C GLY A 60 4.01 -5.95 4.79
N ILE A 61 3.70 -4.67 4.64
CA ILE A 61 3.25 -4.09 3.37
C ILE A 61 4.44 -3.47 2.62
N SER A 62 4.63 -3.80 1.35
CA SER A 62 5.63 -3.12 0.51
C SER A 62 5.05 -1.80 -0.01
N ILE A 63 5.82 -0.71 0.05
CA ILE A 63 5.46 0.59 -0.52
C ILE A 63 6.35 0.82 -1.73
N GLU A 64 5.74 0.89 -2.92
CA GLU A 64 6.42 0.96 -4.21
C GLU A 64 5.89 2.15 -5.03
N SER A 65 6.48 2.42 -6.21
CA SER A 65 6.13 3.62 -7.00
C SER A 65 5.00 3.41 -7.99
N HIS A 66 4.01 4.31 -8.00
CA HIS A 66 3.03 4.48 -9.07
C HIS A 66 3.29 5.76 -9.88
N THR A 67 4.56 6.00 -10.22
CA THR A 67 5.10 7.24 -10.81
C THR A 67 5.08 8.45 -9.86
N ILE A 68 5.68 9.56 -10.29
CA ILE A 68 5.63 10.84 -9.55
C ILE A 68 4.31 11.56 -9.80
N ASN A 69 3.74 11.45 -10.99
CA ASN A 69 2.55 12.19 -11.40
C ASN A 69 1.79 11.37 -12.45
N LEU A 70 0.67 10.78 -12.04
CA LEU A 70 0.00 9.70 -12.77
C LEU A 70 -0.46 10.09 -14.19
N LEU A 71 -0.86 11.36 -14.39
CA LEU A 71 -1.51 11.82 -15.61
C LEU A 71 -0.69 12.83 -16.43
N SER A 72 0.60 13.03 -16.13
CA SER A 72 1.44 14.01 -16.85
C SER A 72 2.42 13.38 -17.82
#